data_AF-A0A6C0BTB5-F1
#
_entry.id   AF-A0A6C0BTB5-F1
#
_cell.length_a   1.000
_cell.length_b   1.000
_cell.length_c   1.000
_cell.angle_alpha   90.00
_cell.angle_beta   90.00
_cell.angle_gamma   90.00
#
_symmetry.space_group_name_H-M   'P 1'
#
loop_
_entity.id
_entity.type
_entity.pdbx_description
1 polymer ?
#
loop_
_entity_poly.entity_id
_entity_poly.type
_entity_poly.pdbx_seq_one_letter_code
_entity_poly.pdbx_strand_id
1 'polypeptide(L)'
;MTDQLKELNKYMLYPKNMVSYLKTIIDQKSNNYQKEPMKRCIRYNKNYFVPAHNDKLFWIFYVIKYGFDSYELLGSGIFQEEKNLKLELITHVKAKTKMLKDTYKFKRLDVCESELLNDDKISFKTFHVLCTIHNIDIIFINDRIYSKLYVDNEEENENYTVIHKIGDDYVYEINPREEIITNYMDTKYEVKNYEKPIKSIGSYKLQDLKDIGIEIKLSQNDLNLKKAELYSKICETLNIEI
;
A
#
# COMPACT_ATOMS: atom_id res chain seq x y z
N MET A 1 26.41 -58.58 35.81
CA MET A 1 25.07 -57.95 35.91
C MET A 1 25.15 -56.52 36.45
N THR A 2 26.05 -56.23 37.40
CA THR A 2 26.27 -54.88 37.98
C THR A 2 26.93 -53.86 37.04
N ASP A 3 27.80 -54.30 36.12
CA ASP A 3 28.53 -53.36 35.24
C ASP A 3 27.66 -52.80 34.10
N GLN A 4 26.75 -53.60 33.54
CA GLN A 4 25.77 -53.11 32.55
C GLN A 4 24.81 -52.08 33.15
N LEU A 5 24.50 -52.22 34.44
CA LEU A 5 23.68 -51.27 35.20
C LEU A 5 24.39 -49.92 35.42
N LYS A 6 25.73 -49.93 35.55
CA LYS A 6 26.52 -48.70 35.66
C LYS A 6 26.58 -47.94 34.33
N GLU A 7 26.62 -48.63 33.19
CA GLU A 7 26.58 -47.97 31.87
C GLU A 7 25.23 -47.31 31.59
N LEU A 8 24.14 -47.92 32.07
CA LEU A 8 22.78 -47.37 31.93
C LEU A 8 22.58 -46.07 32.73
N ASN A 9 23.32 -45.87 33.83
CA ASN A 9 23.21 -44.64 34.64
C ASN A 9 23.47 -43.36 33.86
N LYS A 10 24.23 -43.39 32.77
CA LYS A 10 24.47 -42.22 31.90
C LYS A 10 23.20 -41.77 31.17
N TYR A 11 22.29 -42.70 30.90
CA TYR A 11 21.05 -42.46 30.14
C TYR A 11 19.81 -42.37 31.05
N MET A 12 19.97 -42.63 32.35
CA MET A 12 18.89 -42.46 33.32
C MET A 12 18.60 -40.98 33.57
N LEU A 13 17.33 -40.67 33.85
CA LEU A 13 16.82 -39.32 34.14
C LEU A 13 17.21 -38.85 35.56
N TYR A 14 18.50 -38.90 35.90
CA TYR A 14 18.99 -38.25 37.10
C TYR A 14 19.09 -36.74 36.89
N PRO A 15 18.92 -35.92 37.94
CA PRO A 15 18.97 -34.45 37.82
C PRO A 15 20.22 -33.94 37.08
N LYS A 16 21.38 -34.55 37.32
CA LYS A 16 22.65 -34.21 36.65
C LYS A 16 22.62 -34.49 35.14
N ASN A 17 22.06 -35.62 34.73
CA ASN A 17 21.97 -36.00 33.31
C ASN A 17 20.91 -35.17 32.60
N MET A 18 19.77 -34.90 33.24
CA MET A 18 18.71 -34.04 32.71
C MET A 18 19.23 -32.63 32.39
N VAL A 19 20.03 -32.03 33.27
CA VAL A 19 20.63 -30.70 32.99
C VAL A 19 21.53 -30.74 31.75
N SER A 20 22.30 -31.81 31.55
CA SER A 20 23.13 -31.97 30.35
C SER A 20 22.28 -32.09 29.08
N TYR A 21 21.21 -32.88 29.11
CA TYR A 21 20.30 -33.03 27.97
C TYR A 21 19.56 -31.73 27.65
N LEU A 22 19.11 -31.00 28.68
CA LEU A 22 18.44 -29.71 28.51
C LEU A 22 19.36 -28.67 27.88
N LYS A 23 20.65 -28.63 28.25
CA LYS A 23 21.63 -27.76 27.59
C LYS A 23 21.74 -28.06 26.09
N THR A 24 21.88 -29.34 25.72
CA THR A 24 21.94 -29.73 24.30
C THR A 24 20.67 -29.36 23.53
N ILE A 25 19.48 -29.48 24.14
CA ILE A 25 18.21 -29.09 23.50
C ILE A 25 18.11 -27.56 23.33
N ILE A 26 18.58 -26.78 24.31
CA ILE A 26 18.62 -25.32 24.23
C ILE A 26 19.61 -24.87 23.15
N ASP A 27 20.79 -25.49 23.08
CA ASP A 27 21.82 -25.19 22.08
C ASP A 27 21.35 -25.55 20.65
N GLN A 28 20.55 -26.61 20.50
CA GLN A 28 19.90 -26.97 19.23
C GLN A 28 18.79 -25.98 18.83
N LYS A 29 18.08 -25.39 19.80
CA LYS A 29 17.07 -24.35 19.52
C LYS A 29 17.71 -23.01 19.16
N SER A 30 18.82 -22.63 19.79
CA SER A 30 19.52 -21.37 19.48
C SER A 30 20.17 -21.39 18.09
N ASN A 31 20.68 -22.54 17.64
CA ASN A 31 21.28 -22.65 16.30
C ASN A 31 20.26 -22.57 15.15
N ASN A 32 18.99 -22.87 15.41
CA ASN A 32 17.90 -22.78 14.42
C ASN A 32 17.12 -21.46 14.48
N TYR A 33 17.34 -20.62 15.50
CA TYR A 33 16.71 -19.31 15.62
C TYR A 33 17.68 -18.22 15.10
N GLN A 34 17.81 -18.13 13.78
CA GLN A 34 18.33 -16.93 13.15
C GLN A 34 17.26 -15.84 13.34
N LYS A 35 17.45 -14.96 14.32
CA LYS A 35 16.61 -13.76 14.45
C LYS A 35 16.84 -12.94 13.20
N GLU A 36 15.91 -12.96 12.25
CA GLU A 36 16.04 -12.15 11.04
C GLU A 36 16.34 -10.71 11.47
N PRO A 37 17.32 -10.04 10.82
CA PRO A 37 17.58 -8.65 11.14
C PRO A 37 16.27 -7.90 10.93
N MET A 38 15.77 -7.31 12.02
CA MET A 38 14.55 -6.49 11.99
C MET A 38 14.78 -5.43 10.91
N LYS A 39 14.11 -5.57 9.76
CA LYS A 39 14.18 -4.60 8.68
C LYS A 39 13.57 -3.31 9.22
N ARG A 40 14.43 -2.42 9.71
CA ARG A 40 14.01 -1.11 10.21
C ARG A 40 13.32 -0.39 9.08
N CYS A 41 12.11 0.10 9.31
CA CYS A 41 11.46 1.04 8.41
C CYS A 41 12.35 2.28 8.27
N ILE A 42 12.58 2.73 7.04
CA ILE A 42 13.39 3.92 6.77
C ILE A 42 12.42 5.10 6.74
N ARG A 43 12.46 5.98 7.76
CA ARG A 43 11.80 7.28 7.70
C ARG A 43 12.59 8.18 6.75
N TYR A 44 12.19 8.22 5.48
CA TYR A 44 12.68 9.23 4.54
C TYR A 44 11.92 10.53 4.86
N ASN A 45 12.52 11.46 5.61
CA ASN A 45 11.86 12.66 6.17
C ASN A 45 10.80 12.38 7.26
N LYS A 46 10.62 13.34 8.19
CA LYS A 46 9.76 13.19 9.38
C LYS A 46 8.29 12.80 9.10
N ASN A 47 7.83 12.98 7.87
CA ASN A 47 6.42 12.83 7.50
C ASN A 47 6.17 11.68 6.50
N TYR A 48 7.17 11.01 5.95
CA TYR A 48 6.91 9.89 5.02
C TYR A 48 7.18 8.54 5.67
N PHE A 49 6.27 7.62 5.40
CA PHE A 49 6.30 6.24 5.85
C PHE A 49 6.31 5.28 4.67
N VAL A 50 7.29 4.40 4.67
CA VAL A 50 7.40 3.29 3.73
C VAL A 50 7.46 1.99 4.53
N PRO A 51 6.47 1.11 4.39
CA PRO A 51 6.51 -0.21 5.00
C PRO A 51 7.71 -1.03 4.49
N ALA A 52 8.30 -1.83 5.38
CA ALA A 52 9.42 -2.71 5.04
C ALA A 52 8.99 -4.04 4.37
N HIS A 53 7.69 -4.34 4.41
CA HIS A 53 7.14 -5.61 3.91
C HIS A 53 6.76 -5.55 2.43
N ASN A 54 6.51 -6.73 1.86
CA ASN A 54 6.21 -6.89 0.43
C ASN A 54 4.93 -6.14 0.02
N ASP A 55 3.88 -6.20 0.85
CA ASP A 55 2.59 -5.58 0.57
C ASP A 55 2.48 -4.16 1.16
N LYS A 56 3.14 -3.20 0.50
CA LYS A 56 3.21 -1.82 1.00
C LYS A 56 1.83 -1.19 1.20
N LEU A 57 0.92 -1.38 0.25
CA LEU A 57 -0.41 -0.79 0.33
C LEU A 57 -1.23 -1.36 1.50
N PHE A 58 -1.16 -2.67 1.73
CA PHE A 58 -1.84 -3.27 2.88
C PHE A 58 -1.31 -2.72 4.21
N TRP A 59 0.00 -2.60 4.37
CA TRP A 59 0.58 -2.08 5.61
C TRP A 59 0.36 -0.57 5.78
N ILE A 60 0.31 0.19 4.70
CA ILE A 60 -0.14 1.59 4.74
C ILE A 60 -1.58 1.64 5.27
N PHE A 61 -2.48 0.81 4.74
CA PHE A 61 -3.87 0.73 5.23
C PHE A 61 -3.93 0.36 6.72
N TYR A 62 -3.14 -0.62 7.15
CA TYR A 62 -3.05 -1.01 8.56
C TYR A 62 -2.65 0.17 9.45
N VAL A 63 -1.60 0.91 9.05
CA VAL A 63 -1.11 2.05 9.83
C VAL A 63 -2.13 3.18 9.88
N ILE A 64 -2.88 3.43 8.79
CA ILE A 64 -3.97 4.43 8.79
C ILE A 64 -5.06 4.05 9.79
N LYS A 65 -5.43 2.76 9.87
CA LYS A 65 -6.54 2.29 10.71
C LYS A 65 -6.17 2.08 12.18
N TYR A 66 -5.01 1.51 12.45
CA TYR A 66 -4.59 1.07 13.80
C TYR A 66 -3.46 1.92 14.39
N GLY A 67 -2.88 2.83 13.61
CA GLY A 67 -1.78 3.67 14.02
C GLY A 67 -0.40 3.02 13.85
N PHE A 68 0.64 3.86 13.94
CA PHE A 68 2.03 3.43 13.78
C PHE A 68 2.53 2.55 14.93
N ASP A 69 2.11 2.85 16.17
CA ASP A 69 2.55 2.11 17.36
C ASP A 69 2.14 0.64 17.30
N SER A 70 0.90 0.37 16.86
CA SER A 70 0.39 -0.97 16.64
C SER A 70 1.24 -1.76 15.64
N TYR A 71 1.68 -1.09 14.56
CA TYR A 71 2.52 -1.70 13.53
C TYR A 71 3.92 -2.07 14.06
N GLU A 72 4.53 -1.20 14.87
CA GLU A 72 5.85 -1.46 15.46
C GLU A 72 5.83 -2.63 16.48
N LEU A 73 4.70 -2.82 17.17
CA LEU A 73 4.50 -3.88 18.16
C LEU A 73 4.27 -5.28 17.55
N LEU A 74 3.95 -5.38 16.25
CA LEU A 74 3.63 -6.66 15.60
C LEU A 74 4.79 -7.67 15.65
N GLY A 75 6.05 -7.20 15.68
CA GLY A 75 7.23 -8.04 15.89
C GLY A 75 7.28 -9.28 15.00
N SER A 76 7.15 -10.47 15.58
CA SER A 76 7.15 -11.76 14.86
C SER A 76 5.77 -12.25 14.43
N GLY A 77 4.68 -11.60 14.86
CA GLY A 77 3.29 -11.99 14.58
C GLY A 77 2.72 -11.47 13.25
N ILE A 78 3.52 -10.72 12.50
CA ILE A 78 3.14 -9.97 11.29
C ILE A 78 2.36 -10.83 10.28
N PHE A 79 2.82 -12.05 10.02
CA PHE A 79 2.18 -12.94 9.06
C PHE A 79 0.79 -13.42 9.51
N GLN A 80 0.63 -13.69 10.80
CA GLN A 80 -0.65 -14.15 11.33
C GLN A 80 -1.67 -13.00 11.34
N GLU A 81 -1.23 -11.82 11.77
CA GLU A 81 -2.05 -10.61 11.80
C GLU A 81 -2.46 -10.17 10.40
N GLU A 82 -1.54 -10.22 9.43
CA GLU A 82 -1.84 -9.95 8.03
C GLU A 82 -2.96 -10.86 7.51
N LYS A 83 -2.86 -12.17 7.75
CA LYS A 83 -3.87 -13.13 7.30
C LYS A 83 -5.22 -12.93 7.97
N ASN A 84 -5.22 -12.73 9.29
CA ASN A 84 -6.44 -12.50 10.05
C ASN A 84 -7.17 -11.26 9.53
N LEU A 85 -6.44 -10.16 9.35
CA LEU A 85 -7.00 -8.93 8.83
C LEU A 85 -7.46 -9.03 7.38
N LYS A 86 -6.69 -9.68 6.50
CA LYS A 86 -7.13 -9.92 5.11
C LYS A 86 -8.46 -10.67 5.08
N LEU A 87 -8.65 -11.67 5.94
CA LEU A 87 -9.93 -12.38 6.08
C LEU A 87 -11.05 -11.45 6.56
N GLU A 88 -10.81 -10.63 7.58
CA GLU A 88 -11.78 -9.63 8.06
C GLU A 88 -12.17 -8.64 6.95
N LEU A 89 -11.20 -8.12 6.20
CA LEU A 89 -11.44 -7.17 5.12
C LEU A 89 -12.29 -7.80 4.00
N ILE A 90 -12.08 -9.07 3.66
CA ILE A 90 -12.93 -9.79 2.70
C ILE A 90 -14.39 -9.83 3.21
N THR A 91 -14.61 -10.07 4.50
CA THR A 91 -15.97 -10.05 5.06
C THR A 91 -16.62 -8.66 4.96
N HIS A 92 -15.86 -7.59 5.18
CA HIS A 92 -16.34 -6.23 5.02
C HIS A 92 -16.66 -5.87 3.56
N VAL A 93 -15.82 -6.29 2.61
CA VAL A 93 -16.05 -6.12 1.16
C VAL A 93 -17.35 -6.81 0.74
N LYS A 94 -17.59 -8.04 1.22
CA LYS A 94 -18.82 -8.80 0.96
C LYS A 94 -20.06 -8.16 1.56
N ALA A 95 -19.94 -7.63 2.78
CA ALA A 95 -21.04 -6.95 3.45
C ALA A 95 -21.46 -5.66 2.73
N LYS A 96 -20.49 -4.90 2.18
CA LYS A 96 -20.74 -3.61 1.53
C LYS A 96 -20.74 -3.65 -0.01
N THR A 97 -20.74 -4.83 -0.64
CA THR A 97 -20.66 -4.97 -2.11
C THR A 97 -21.73 -4.18 -2.86
N LYS A 98 -22.97 -4.11 -2.35
CA LYS A 98 -24.07 -3.37 -3.00
C LYS A 98 -23.79 -1.87 -3.02
N MET A 99 -23.45 -1.28 -1.87
CA MET A 99 -23.07 0.14 -1.73
C MET A 99 -21.90 0.50 -2.65
N LEU A 100 -20.88 -0.35 -2.74
CA LEU A 100 -19.70 -0.10 -3.57
C LEU A 100 -20.02 -0.09 -5.08
N LYS A 101 -20.96 -0.93 -5.52
CA LYS A 101 -21.40 -0.98 -6.92
C LYS A 101 -22.33 0.19 -7.25
N ASP A 102 -23.26 0.52 -6.36
CA ASP A 102 -24.31 1.49 -6.63
C ASP A 102 -23.83 2.93 -6.43
N THR A 103 -23.06 3.21 -5.37
CA THR A 103 -22.58 4.56 -5.03
C THR A 103 -21.29 4.92 -5.77
N TYR A 104 -20.28 4.05 -5.72
CA TYR A 104 -18.94 4.36 -6.25
C TYR A 104 -18.64 3.72 -7.61
N LYS A 105 -19.60 2.97 -8.18
CA LYS A 105 -19.49 2.34 -9.51
C LYS A 105 -18.26 1.44 -9.65
N PHE A 106 -17.79 0.84 -8.56
CA PHE A 106 -16.68 -0.10 -8.60
C PHE A 106 -17.09 -1.35 -9.41
N LYS A 107 -16.25 -1.70 -10.40
CA LYS A 107 -16.43 -2.91 -11.22
C LYS A 107 -15.49 -4.01 -10.74
N ARG A 108 -15.92 -5.27 -10.87
CA ARG A 108 -15.11 -6.47 -10.57
C ARG A 108 -14.61 -6.54 -9.12
N LEU A 109 -15.51 -6.40 -8.14
CA LEU A 109 -15.17 -6.58 -6.72
C LEU A 109 -14.68 -8.01 -6.41
N ASP A 110 -15.10 -8.99 -7.21
CA ASP A 110 -14.66 -10.38 -7.10
C ASP A 110 -13.13 -10.51 -7.28
N VAL A 111 -12.51 -9.61 -8.06
CA VAL A 111 -11.05 -9.55 -8.22
C VAL A 111 -10.40 -9.03 -6.95
N CYS A 112 -10.96 -8.00 -6.31
CA CYS A 112 -10.46 -7.50 -5.04
C CYS A 112 -10.51 -8.57 -3.94
N GLU A 113 -11.58 -9.37 -3.89
CA GLU A 113 -11.68 -10.49 -2.95
C GLU A 113 -10.63 -11.57 -3.22
N SER A 114 -10.40 -11.90 -4.49
CA SER A 114 -9.35 -12.86 -4.88
C SER A 114 -7.95 -12.34 -4.55
N GLU A 115 -7.66 -11.07 -4.85
CA GLU A 115 -6.37 -10.42 -4.55
C GLU A 115 -6.09 -10.45 -3.04
N LEU A 116 -7.09 -10.16 -2.20
CA LEU A 116 -6.93 -10.19 -0.74
C LEU A 116 -6.65 -11.59 -0.18
N LEU A 117 -7.08 -12.65 -0.87
CA LEU A 117 -6.93 -14.03 -0.39
C LEU A 117 -5.67 -14.71 -0.94
N ASN A 118 -5.39 -14.51 -2.24
CA ASN A 118 -4.44 -15.32 -2.99
C ASN A 118 -3.15 -14.58 -3.33
N ASP A 119 -3.19 -13.24 -3.42
CA ASP A 119 -2.05 -12.48 -3.92
C ASP A 119 -1.18 -11.94 -2.78
N ASP A 120 0.13 -11.93 -3.02
CA ASP A 120 1.13 -11.44 -2.06
C ASP A 120 1.11 -9.90 -1.92
N LYS A 121 0.48 -9.19 -2.86
CA LYS A 121 0.39 -7.73 -2.90
C LYS A 121 -1.00 -7.30 -3.36
N ILE A 122 -1.60 -6.34 -2.67
CA ILE A 122 -2.86 -5.75 -3.13
C ILE A 122 -2.63 -4.73 -4.24
N SER A 123 -3.57 -4.64 -5.18
CA SER A 123 -3.60 -3.53 -6.15
C SER A 123 -4.03 -2.22 -5.48
N PHE A 124 -3.67 -1.08 -6.08
CA PHE A 124 -4.14 0.24 -5.64
C PHE A 124 -5.68 0.33 -5.68
N LYS A 125 -6.31 -0.37 -6.62
CA LYS A 125 -7.77 -0.45 -6.69
C LYS A 125 -8.35 -1.15 -5.46
N THR A 126 -7.78 -2.27 -5.05
CA THR A 126 -8.20 -2.97 -3.83
C THR A 126 -7.98 -2.09 -2.60
N PHE A 127 -6.83 -1.42 -2.51
CA PHE A 127 -6.57 -0.43 -1.46
C PHE A 127 -7.63 0.69 -1.41
N HIS A 128 -7.98 1.27 -2.57
CA HIS A 128 -9.00 2.30 -2.67
C HIS A 128 -10.36 1.80 -2.18
N VAL A 129 -10.78 0.59 -2.58
CA VAL A 129 -12.02 -0.04 -2.10
C VAL A 129 -12.01 -0.20 -0.57
N LEU A 130 -10.90 -0.63 0.02
CA LEU A 130 -10.77 -0.76 1.47
C LEU A 130 -10.93 0.59 2.17
N CYS A 131 -10.32 1.64 1.63
CA CYS A 131 -10.43 2.98 2.20
C CYS A 131 -11.85 3.54 2.08
N THR A 132 -12.54 3.29 0.97
CA THR A 132 -13.97 3.63 0.82
C THR A 132 -14.84 2.90 1.83
N ILE A 133 -14.60 1.61 2.07
CA ILE A 133 -15.33 0.82 3.08
C ILE A 133 -15.16 1.40 4.50
N HIS A 134 -13.99 1.98 4.78
CA HIS A 134 -13.62 2.50 6.08
C HIS A 134 -13.77 4.03 6.20
N ASN A 135 -14.38 4.69 5.21
CA ASN A 135 -14.61 6.14 5.17
C ASN A 135 -13.30 6.95 5.31
N ILE A 136 -12.27 6.55 4.56
CA ILE A 136 -10.96 7.21 4.52
C ILE A 136 -10.82 7.95 3.19
N ASP A 137 -10.66 9.27 3.26
CA ASP A 137 -10.41 10.11 2.10
C ASP A 137 -8.92 10.09 1.70
N ILE A 138 -8.66 9.89 0.42
CA ILE A 138 -7.31 9.73 -0.11
C ILE A 138 -7.01 10.79 -1.17
N ILE A 139 -5.82 11.37 -1.07
CA ILE A 139 -5.17 12.08 -2.17
C ILE A 139 -4.07 11.17 -2.72
N PHE A 140 -4.30 10.65 -3.92
CA PHE A 140 -3.33 9.84 -4.63
C PHE A 140 -2.46 10.73 -5.52
N ILE A 141 -1.13 10.56 -5.42
CA ILE A 141 -0.16 11.31 -6.20
C ILE A 141 0.69 10.32 -6.97
N ASN A 142 0.78 10.51 -8.29
CA ASN A 142 1.64 9.73 -9.16
C ASN A 142 2.41 10.68 -10.07
N ASP A 143 3.69 10.89 -9.78
CA ASP A 143 4.56 11.81 -10.51
C ASP A 143 3.93 13.21 -10.72
N ARG A 144 3.40 13.51 -11.91
CA ARG A 144 2.80 14.81 -12.25
C ARG A 144 1.27 14.86 -12.17
N ILE A 145 0.63 13.76 -11.81
CA ILE A 145 -0.82 13.70 -11.64
C ILE A 145 -1.21 13.54 -10.18
N TYR A 146 -2.40 14.05 -9.82
CA TYR A 146 -3.04 13.73 -8.56
C TYR A 146 -4.51 13.36 -8.77
N SER A 147 -5.05 12.53 -7.88
CA SER A 147 -6.45 12.14 -7.84
C SER A 147 -7.02 12.27 -6.44
N LYS A 148 -8.14 12.96 -6.32
CA LYS A 148 -8.92 13.07 -5.08
C LYS A 148 -9.96 11.96 -5.05
N LEU A 149 -9.89 11.11 -4.02
CA LEU A 149 -10.76 9.96 -3.83
C LEU A 149 -11.52 10.16 -2.52
N TYR A 150 -12.66 10.84 -2.61
CA TYR A 150 -13.53 11.14 -1.47
C TYR A 150 -14.60 10.07 -1.30
N VAL A 151 -14.89 9.73 -0.05
CA VAL A 151 -15.95 8.79 0.30
C VAL A 151 -17.30 9.50 0.31
N ASP A 152 -17.41 10.66 0.95
CA ASP A 152 -18.63 11.47 0.92
C ASP A 152 -18.39 12.74 0.11
N ASN A 153 -19.31 13.05 -0.81
CA ASN A 153 -19.23 14.24 -1.68
C ASN A 153 -19.47 15.56 -0.93
N GLU A 154 -19.43 15.53 0.41
CA GLU A 154 -19.75 16.64 1.27
C GLU A 154 -18.62 16.81 2.30
N GLU A 155 -18.05 18.01 2.27
CA GLU A 155 -17.07 18.58 3.18
C GLU A 155 -15.59 18.17 2.97
N GLU A 156 -14.77 19.21 2.82
CA GLU A 156 -13.31 19.17 2.84
C GLU A 156 -12.85 18.67 4.22
N ASN A 157 -12.74 17.35 4.40
CA ASN A 157 -12.12 16.80 5.59
C ASN A 157 -10.67 17.32 5.69
N GLU A 158 -10.34 18.00 6.78
CA GLU A 158 -9.00 18.54 7.05
C GLU A 158 -7.92 17.42 7.17
N ASN A 159 -8.35 16.17 7.39
CA ASN A 159 -7.48 15.01 7.53
C ASN A 159 -7.39 14.19 6.23
N TYR A 160 -6.64 14.70 5.25
CA TYR A 160 -6.36 13.93 4.03
C TYR A 160 -5.25 12.88 4.26
N THR A 161 -5.52 11.64 3.82
CA THR A 161 -4.48 10.63 3.68
C THR A 161 -3.79 10.81 2.34
N VAL A 162 -2.51 11.19 2.32
CA VAL A 162 -1.76 11.37 1.07
C VAL A 162 -0.90 10.15 0.77
N ILE A 163 -1.03 9.62 -0.45
CA ILE A 163 -0.30 8.44 -0.92
C ILE A 163 0.45 8.78 -2.19
N HIS A 164 1.76 8.62 -2.16
CA HIS A 164 2.64 8.84 -3.30
C HIS A 164 3.00 7.50 -3.94
N LYS A 165 2.87 7.43 -5.26
CA LYS A 165 3.47 6.40 -6.08
C LYS A 165 4.82 6.90 -6.60
N ILE A 166 5.90 6.21 -6.24
CA ILE A 166 7.27 6.52 -6.66
C ILE A 166 7.83 5.27 -7.35
N GLY A 167 7.82 5.27 -8.69
CA GLY A 167 8.12 4.08 -9.47
C GLY A 167 7.09 2.98 -9.18
N ASP A 168 7.56 1.82 -8.73
CA ASP A 168 6.73 0.67 -8.37
C ASP A 168 6.29 0.66 -6.90
N ASP A 169 6.75 1.64 -6.12
CA ASP A 169 6.54 1.68 -4.68
C ASP A 169 5.51 2.73 -4.25
N TYR A 170 4.87 2.47 -3.11
CA TYR A 170 3.92 3.37 -2.47
C TYR A 170 4.46 3.89 -1.15
N VAL A 171 4.25 5.19 -0.92
CA VAL A 171 4.69 5.93 0.27
C VAL A 171 3.50 6.64 0.87
N TYR A 172 3.34 6.50 2.18
CA TYR A 172 2.31 7.19 2.95
C TYR A 172 2.89 8.47 3.56
N GLU A 173 2.26 9.62 3.31
CA GLU A 173 2.60 10.87 3.97
C GLU A 173 1.69 11.08 5.19
N ILE A 174 2.30 11.05 6.38
CA ILE A 174 1.66 11.21 7.68
C ILE A 174 1.50 12.71 7.97
N ASN A 175 0.26 13.13 8.24
CA ASN A 175 -0.10 14.50 8.61
C ASN A 175 0.53 15.55 7.68
N PRO A 176 0.18 15.53 6.38
CA PRO A 176 0.63 16.56 5.45
C PRO A 176 0.16 17.93 5.91
N ARG A 177 1.01 18.95 5.81
CA ARG A 177 0.59 20.33 6.07
C ARG A 177 -0.33 20.80 4.95
N GLU A 178 -1.31 21.63 5.28
CA GLU A 178 -2.24 22.22 4.30
C GLU A 178 -1.50 22.88 3.13
N GLU A 179 -0.46 23.67 3.40
CA GLU A 179 0.37 24.33 2.39
C GLU A 179 0.97 23.33 1.36
N ILE A 180 1.36 22.15 1.82
CA ILE A 180 1.94 21.10 0.98
C ILE A 180 0.84 20.50 0.09
N ILE A 181 -0.35 20.28 0.66
CA ILE A 181 -1.51 19.77 -0.08
C ILE A 181 -1.91 20.76 -1.17
N THR A 182 -2.03 22.06 -0.85
CA THR A 182 -2.32 23.12 -1.82
C THR A 182 -1.27 23.16 -2.93
N ASN A 183 0.02 23.06 -2.58
CA ASN A 183 1.08 23.01 -3.57
C ASN A 183 0.97 21.80 -4.51
N TYR A 184 0.54 20.63 -4.02
CA TYR A 184 0.26 19.50 -4.91
C TYR A 184 -0.87 19.81 -5.89
N MET A 185 -1.95 20.46 -5.44
CA MET A 185 -3.08 20.84 -6.29
C MET A 185 -2.70 21.90 -7.34
N ASP A 186 -1.81 22.84 -7.00
CA ASP A 186 -1.40 23.92 -7.90
C ASP A 186 -0.34 23.48 -8.94
N THR A 187 0.45 22.46 -8.61
CA THR A 187 1.61 22.05 -9.43
C THR A 187 1.36 20.83 -10.30
N LYS A 188 0.40 19.98 -9.93
CA LYS A 188 0.12 18.70 -10.60
C LYS A 188 -1.24 18.76 -11.31
N TYR A 189 -1.42 17.88 -12.29
CA TYR A 189 -2.65 17.80 -13.07
C TYR A 189 -3.70 16.95 -12.36
N GLU A 190 -4.93 17.47 -12.21
CA GLU A 190 -6.02 16.75 -11.56
C GLU A 190 -6.62 15.69 -12.48
N VAL A 191 -6.69 14.47 -11.98
CA VAL A 191 -7.20 13.31 -12.69
C VAL A 191 -8.40 12.73 -11.95
N LYS A 192 -9.53 12.62 -12.65
CA LYS A 192 -10.76 12.00 -12.12
C LYS A 192 -10.70 10.48 -12.02
N ASN A 193 -9.87 9.83 -12.83
CA ASN A 193 -9.70 8.38 -12.83
C ASN A 193 -8.22 8.00 -12.93
N TYR A 194 -7.64 7.55 -11.82
CA TYR A 194 -6.24 7.15 -11.76
C TYR A 194 -5.91 5.92 -12.63
N GLU A 195 -6.87 5.05 -12.95
CA GLU A 195 -6.63 3.91 -13.85
C GLU A 195 -6.48 4.34 -15.31
N LYS A 196 -7.13 5.45 -15.67
CA LYS A 196 -7.07 6.04 -17.01
C LYS A 196 -6.91 7.55 -16.90
N PRO A 197 -5.69 8.01 -16.60
CA PRO A 197 -5.45 9.43 -16.32
C PRO A 197 -5.84 10.34 -17.49
N ILE A 198 -5.63 9.84 -18.71
CA ILE A 198 -6.05 10.46 -19.96
C ILE A 198 -6.88 9.44 -20.74
N LYS A 199 -7.99 9.90 -21.34
CA LYS A 199 -8.82 9.05 -22.20
C LYS A 199 -8.13 8.79 -23.54
N SER A 200 -8.64 7.87 -24.33
CA SER A 200 -8.12 7.68 -25.69
C SER A 200 -8.19 8.98 -26.51
N ILE A 201 -7.24 9.16 -27.44
CA ILE A 201 -7.17 10.32 -28.34
C ILE A 201 -8.49 10.64 -29.06
N GLY A 202 -9.31 9.62 -29.35
CA GLY A 202 -10.62 9.78 -29.98
C GLY A 202 -11.65 10.51 -29.10
N SER A 203 -11.46 10.51 -27.79
CA SER A 203 -12.36 11.14 -26.81
C SER A 203 -12.19 12.66 -26.73
N TYR A 204 -11.09 13.21 -27.24
CA TYR A 204 -10.76 14.63 -27.15
C TYR A 204 -10.88 15.32 -28.50
N LYS A 205 -11.29 16.59 -28.51
CA LYS A 205 -11.10 17.51 -29.64
C LYS A 205 -9.69 18.11 -29.57
N LEU A 206 -9.25 18.74 -30.66
CA LEU A 206 -7.94 19.40 -30.67
C LEU A 206 -7.87 20.54 -29.65
N GLN A 207 -8.96 21.29 -29.48
CA GLN A 207 -9.04 22.37 -28.51
C GLN A 207 -8.90 21.82 -27.07
N ASP A 208 -9.63 20.77 -26.73
CA ASP A 208 -9.53 20.12 -25.41
C ASP A 208 -8.08 19.71 -25.06
N LEU A 209 -7.32 19.22 -26.04
CA LEU A 209 -5.90 18.87 -25.84
C LEU A 209 -5.02 20.11 -25.65
N LYS A 210 -5.32 21.22 -26.31
CA LYS A 210 -4.61 22.49 -26.10
C LYS A 210 -4.89 23.04 -24.71
N ASP A 211 -6.13 22.95 -24.24
CA ASP A 211 -6.53 23.42 -22.92
C ASP A 211 -5.80 22.62 -21.83
N ILE A 212 -5.76 21.28 -21.95
CA ILE A 212 -4.94 20.42 -21.08
C ILE A 212 -3.46 20.80 -21.17
N GLY A 213 -2.95 21.05 -22.38
CA GLY A 213 -1.57 21.47 -22.61
C GLY A 213 -1.18 22.77 -21.89
N ILE A 214 -2.10 23.74 -21.85
CA ILE A 214 -1.91 25.00 -21.12
C ILE A 214 -1.88 24.74 -19.62
N GLU A 215 -2.78 23.90 -19.11
CA GLU A 215 -2.85 23.55 -17.68
C GLU A 215 -1.55 22.89 -17.19
N ILE A 216 -0.96 22.00 -17.99
CA ILE A 216 0.33 21.37 -17.69
C ILE A 216 1.55 22.23 -18.08
N LYS A 217 1.34 23.48 -18.50
CA LYS A 217 2.37 24.47 -18.88
C LYS A 217 3.29 24.02 -20.02
N LEU A 218 2.73 23.39 -21.07
CA LEU A 218 3.47 23.11 -22.33
C LEU A 218 3.88 24.40 -23.05
N SER A 219 4.94 24.31 -23.87
CA SER A 219 5.41 25.46 -24.65
C SER A 219 4.46 25.81 -25.79
N GLN A 220 4.47 27.07 -26.23
CA GLN A 220 3.62 27.53 -27.34
C GLN A 220 3.88 26.76 -28.65
N ASN A 221 5.10 26.25 -28.82
CA ASN A 221 5.46 25.43 -29.98
C ASN A 221 4.79 24.05 -29.91
N ASP A 222 4.73 23.44 -28.72
CA ASP A 222 4.08 22.14 -28.50
C ASP A 222 2.56 22.24 -28.68
N LEU A 223 1.94 23.36 -28.29
CA LEU A 223 0.50 23.58 -28.44
C LEU A 223 0.04 23.68 -29.91
N ASN A 224 0.95 23.96 -30.83
CA ASN A 224 0.67 24.05 -32.26
C ASN A 224 0.83 22.71 -33.00
N LEU A 225 1.21 21.65 -32.30
CA LEU A 225 1.36 20.31 -32.87
C LEU A 225 0.02 19.74 -33.38
N LYS A 226 0.11 18.76 -34.28
CA LYS A 226 -1.06 18.01 -34.74
C LYS A 226 -1.67 17.22 -33.59
N LYS A 227 -2.96 16.91 -33.66
CA LYS A 227 -3.71 16.22 -32.60
C LYS A 227 -2.99 14.97 -32.03
N ALA A 228 -2.42 14.14 -32.89
CA ALA A 228 -1.72 12.92 -32.48
C ALA A 228 -0.40 13.21 -31.74
N GLU A 229 0.39 14.15 -32.24
CA GLU A 229 1.66 14.56 -31.66
C GLU A 229 1.45 15.28 -30.32
N LEU A 230 0.46 16.18 -30.26
CA LEU A 230 0.08 16.88 -29.02
C LEU A 230 -0.38 15.88 -27.95
N TYR A 231 -1.20 14.90 -28.32
CA TYR A 231 -1.64 13.85 -27.39
C TYR A 231 -0.45 13.05 -26.84
N SER A 232 0.45 12.58 -27.70
CA SER A 232 1.64 11.86 -27.26
C SER A 232 2.53 12.72 -26.36
N LYS A 233 2.66 14.02 -26.66
CA LYS A 233 3.45 14.95 -25.85
C LYS A 233 2.86 15.16 -24.46
N ILE A 234 1.54 15.25 -24.35
CA ILE A 234 0.84 15.34 -23.07
C ILE A 234 1.09 14.06 -22.25
N CYS A 235 0.94 12.88 -22.86
CA CYS A 235 1.22 11.61 -22.18
C CYS A 235 2.67 11.50 -21.72
N GLU A 236 3.64 11.89 -22.55
CA GLU A 236 5.06 11.94 -22.20
C GLU A 236 5.31 12.89 -21.02
N THR A 237 4.72 14.08 -21.08
CA THR A 237 4.89 15.12 -20.04
C THR A 237 4.29 14.70 -18.71
N LEU A 238 3.21 13.93 -18.73
CA LEU A 238 2.55 13.39 -17.54
C LEU A 238 3.08 12.00 -17.13
N ASN A 239 4.08 11.47 -17.85
CA ASN A 239 4.70 10.17 -17.61
C ASN A 239 3.68 9.02 -17.56
N ILE A 240 2.74 9.04 -18.52
CA ILE A 240 1.70 8.01 -18.67
C ILE A 240 2.09 7.09 -19.82
N GLU A 241 2.16 5.78 -19.54
CA GLU A 241 2.35 4.76 -20.58
C GLU A 241 1.13 4.72 -21.52
N ILE A 242 1.40 4.75 -22.83
CA ILE A 242 0.39 4.77 -23.92
C ILE A 242 0.00 3.37 -24.33
#